data_AF-A0A3B9M4Y8-F1
#
_entry.id   AF-A0A3B9M4Y8-F1
#
_cell.length_a   1.000
_cell.length_b   1.000
_cell.length_c   1.000
_cell.angle_alpha   90.00
_cell.angle_beta   90.00
_cell.angle_gamma   90.00
#
_symmetry.space_group_name_H-M   'P 1'
#
loop_
_entity.id
_entity.type
_entity.pdbx_description
1 polymer ?
#
loop_
_entity_poly.entity_id
_entity_poly.type
_entity_poly.pdbx_seq_one_letter_code
_entity_poly.pdbx_strand_id
1 'polypeptide(L)'
;MKNKSKILAIILFLAVLEMTFCLVPSPALAQDMVITGGDIHIQEGEQVNSTIVIFGSTRVDGKVRQGVINILGNTEINGNAGSVVAVGGPAEINGTAWDVVVVGGPAVIRGQVSGDLVAVGGSVELTSSAKIMGDLVI
;
A
#
# COMPACT_ATOMS: atom_id res chain seq x y z
N MET A 1 16.00 -55.19 16.24
CA MET A 1 14.71 -54.43 16.14
C MET A 1 14.79 -53.00 16.69
N LYS A 2 15.64 -52.72 17.69
CA LYS A 2 15.77 -51.40 18.37
C LYS A 2 16.20 -50.22 17.45
N ASN A 3 16.91 -50.50 16.36
CA ASN A 3 17.48 -49.46 15.49
C ASN A 3 16.47 -48.99 14.41
N LYS A 4 15.51 -49.85 14.03
CA LYS A 4 14.47 -49.52 13.03
C LYS A 4 13.43 -48.53 13.57
N SER A 5 13.10 -48.63 14.86
CA SER A 5 12.17 -47.71 15.54
C SER A 5 12.73 -46.30 15.70
N LYS A 6 14.05 -46.15 15.91
CA LYS A 6 14.72 -44.84 15.97
C LYS A 6 14.71 -44.13 14.62
N ILE A 7 14.94 -44.87 13.54
CA ILE A 7 14.89 -44.33 12.17
C ILE A 7 13.47 -43.86 11.83
N LEU A 8 12.46 -44.65 12.18
CA LEU A 8 11.06 -44.27 11.98
C LEU A 8 10.68 -43.00 12.77
N ALA A 9 11.14 -42.88 14.02
CA ALA A 9 10.90 -41.69 14.83
C ALA A 9 11.57 -40.43 14.26
N ILE A 10 12.77 -40.56 13.69
CA ILE A 10 13.49 -39.45 13.03
C ILE A 10 12.73 -39.01 11.77
N ILE A 11 12.23 -39.95 10.97
CA ILE A 11 11.44 -39.63 9.76
C ILE A 11 10.14 -38.91 10.14
N LEU A 12 9.45 -39.37 11.19
CA LEU A 12 8.23 -38.72 11.68
C LEU A 12 8.50 -37.31 12.20
N PHE A 13 9.61 -37.12 12.91
CA PHE A 13 10.03 -35.81 13.40
C PHE A 13 10.35 -34.83 12.26
N LEU A 14 11.05 -35.29 11.22
CA LEU A 14 11.33 -34.50 10.02
C LEU A 14 10.06 -34.11 9.26
N ALA A 15 9.10 -35.04 9.12
CA ALA A 15 7.83 -34.78 8.46
C ALA A 15 6.98 -33.72 9.21
N VAL A 16 6.97 -33.78 10.55
CA VAL A 16 6.28 -32.78 11.37
C VAL A 16 6.96 -31.40 11.26
N LEU A 17 8.28 -31.37 11.19
CA LEU A 17 9.07 -30.13 11.05
C LEU A 17 8.82 -29.45 9.69
N GLU A 18 8.74 -30.21 8.60
CA GLU A 18 8.37 -29.67 7.28
C GLU A 18 6.93 -29.13 7.26
N MET A 19 5.99 -29.83 7.90
CA MET A 19 4.59 -29.40 7.96
C MET A 19 4.41 -28.10 8.75
N THR A 20 5.25 -27.86 9.76
CA THR A 20 5.23 -26.59 10.52
C THR A 20 5.80 -25.42 9.70
N PHE A 21 6.70 -25.69 8.75
CA PHE A 21 7.30 -24.65 7.90
C PHE A 21 6.32 -24.09 6.85
N CYS A 22 5.36 -24.89 6.38
CA CYS A 22 4.32 -24.45 5.44
C CYS A 22 3.28 -23.48 6.05
N LEU A 23 3.20 -23.40 7.38
CA LEU A 23 2.29 -22.49 8.09
C LEU A 23 2.91 -21.12 8.38
N VAL A 24 4.20 -20.93 8.06
CA VAL A 24 4.85 -19.63 8.19
C VAL A 24 4.44 -18.80 6.97
N PRO A 25 3.76 -17.66 7.13
CA PRO A 25 3.43 -16.80 5.99
C PRO A 25 4.73 -16.41 5.30
N SER A 26 4.91 -16.88 4.07
CA SER A 26 6.06 -16.53 3.24
C SER A 26 6.17 -15.01 3.15
N PRO A 27 7.36 -14.40 3.35
CA PRO A 27 7.56 -13.01 3.00
C PRO A 27 7.34 -12.85 1.50
N ALA A 28 6.12 -12.45 1.10
CA ALA A 28 5.83 -12.02 -0.26
C ALA A 28 6.71 -10.79 -0.52
N LEU A 29 7.62 -10.90 -1.48
CA LEU A 29 8.43 -9.77 -1.91
C LEU A 29 7.48 -8.76 -2.57
N ALA A 30 7.15 -7.71 -1.82
CA ALA A 30 6.40 -6.59 -2.33
C ALA A 30 7.20 -5.98 -3.50
N GLN A 31 6.62 -5.94 -4.69
CA GLN A 31 7.31 -5.47 -5.91
C GLN A 31 7.15 -3.95 -6.09
N ASP A 32 8.15 -3.31 -6.72
CA ASP A 32 8.02 -1.94 -7.22
C ASP A 32 7.43 -1.96 -8.63
N MET A 33 6.44 -1.09 -8.89
CA MET A 33 5.74 -1.02 -10.16
C MET A 33 5.89 0.35 -10.80
N VAL A 34 6.27 0.38 -12.08
CA VAL A 34 6.29 1.59 -12.90
C VAL A 34 5.47 1.35 -14.16
N ILE A 35 4.41 2.12 -14.36
CA ILE A 35 3.50 2.00 -15.51
C ILE A 35 3.33 3.35 -16.18
N THR A 36 3.22 3.34 -17.52
CA THR A 36 2.92 4.53 -18.32
C THR A 36 1.75 4.24 -19.25
N GLY A 37 0.72 5.10 -19.24
CA GLY A 37 -0.46 4.97 -20.10
C GLY A 37 -1.46 3.89 -19.69
N GLY A 38 -1.35 3.35 -18.48
CA GLY A 38 -2.22 2.30 -17.97
C GLY A 38 -2.45 2.45 -16.47
N ASP A 39 -3.45 1.72 -15.97
CA ASP A 39 -3.93 1.84 -14.59
C ASP A 39 -3.40 0.71 -13.69
N ILE A 40 -3.25 1.01 -12.39
CA ILE A 40 -2.93 0.03 -11.35
C ILE A 40 -4.11 -0.08 -10.38
N HIS A 41 -4.48 -1.31 -10.05
CA HIS A 41 -5.36 -1.61 -8.93
C HIS A 41 -4.69 -2.62 -8.00
N ILE A 42 -4.37 -2.20 -6.78
CA ILE A 42 -3.87 -3.08 -5.72
C ILE A 42 -5.07 -3.54 -4.90
N GLN A 43 -5.44 -4.82 -5.03
CA GLN A 43 -6.63 -5.38 -4.40
C GLN A 43 -6.44 -5.58 -2.90
N GLU A 44 -7.56 -5.77 -2.18
CA GLU A 44 -7.52 -6.14 -0.77
C GLU A 44 -6.71 -7.43 -0.56
N GLY A 45 -5.85 -7.44 0.46
CA GLY A 45 -4.92 -8.54 0.74
C GLY A 45 -3.63 -8.51 -0.08
N GLU A 46 -3.54 -7.70 -1.15
CA GLU A 46 -2.30 -7.49 -1.89
C GLU A 46 -1.38 -6.48 -1.19
N GLN A 47 -0.08 -6.71 -1.30
CA GLN A 47 0.94 -5.79 -0.84
C GLN A 47 1.98 -5.55 -1.92
N VAL A 48 2.21 -4.29 -2.24
CA VAL A 48 3.29 -3.84 -3.13
C VAL A 48 4.22 -2.87 -2.39
N ASN A 49 5.43 -2.70 -2.88
CA ASN A 49 6.42 -1.90 -2.20
C ASN A 49 6.21 -0.42 -2.54
N SER A 50 6.27 -0.09 -3.83
CA SER A 50 5.98 1.26 -4.35
C SER A 50 5.27 1.20 -5.70
N THR A 51 4.53 2.25 -6.04
CA THR A 51 3.97 2.43 -7.39
C THR A 51 4.32 3.80 -7.96
N ILE A 52 4.62 3.82 -9.26
CA ILE A 52 4.74 5.02 -10.06
C ILE A 52 3.89 4.84 -11.32
N VAL A 53 2.88 5.67 -11.50
CA VAL A 53 2.01 5.63 -12.68
C VAL A 53 2.00 6.99 -13.35
N ILE A 54 2.20 7.01 -14.67
CA ILE A 54 2.23 8.22 -15.49
C ILE A 54 1.16 8.09 -16.57
N PHE A 55 0.31 9.11 -16.74
CA PHE A 55 -0.82 9.08 -17.68
C PHE A 55 -1.76 7.90 -17.45
N GLY A 56 -2.08 7.64 -16.19
CA GLY A 56 -2.95 6.55 -15.74
C GLY A 56 -3.37 6.77 -14.30
N SER A 57 -4.21 5.90 -13.78
CA SER A 57 -4.79 5.99 -12.44
C SER A 57 -4.29 4.88 -11.53
N THR A 58 -4.16 5.19 -10.25
CA THR A 58 -3.80 4.22 -9.21
C THR A 58 -4.92 4.11 -8.19
N ARG A 59 -5.45 2.90 -8.00
CA ARG A 59 -6.37 2.55 -6.91
C ARG A 59 -5.71 1.57 -5.94
N VAL A 60 -5.74 1.88 -4.66
CA VAL A 60 -5.17 1.04 -3.60
C VAL A 60 -6.26 0.66 -2.61
N ASP A 61 -6.76 -0.58 -2.72
CA ASP A 61 -7.61 -1.20 -1.71
C ASP A 61 -6.78 -2.06 -0.73
N GLY A 62 -5.61 -2.55 -1.16
CA GLY A 62 -4.65 -3.29 -0.34
C GLY A 62 -3.63 -2.40 0.39
N LYS A 63 -2.34 -2.77 0.30
CA LYS A 63 -1.25 -2.07 0.99
C LYS A 63 -0.09 -1.70 0.07
N VAL A 64 0.34 -0.43 0.11
CA VAL A 64 1.58 0.06 -0.50
C VAL A 64 2.53 0.50 0.61
N ARG A 65 3.70 -0.14 0.72
CA ARG A 65 4.57 0.06 1.88
C ARG A 65 5.29 1.40 1.91
N GLN A 66 5.87 1.82 0.79
CA GLN A 66 6.73 3.00 0.72
C GLN A 66 5.97 4.19 0.16
N GLY A 67 5.43 4.07 -1.06
CA GLY A 67 4.65 5.17 -1.59
C GLY A 67 4.00 4.93 -2.93
N VAL A 68 3.06 5.82 -3.23
CA VAL A 68 2.28 5.88 -4.47
C VAL A 68 2.59 7.20 -5.13
N ILE A 69 3.07 7.17 -6.36
CA ILE A 69 3.28 8.37 -7.18
C ILE A 69 2.39 8.25 -8.41
N ASN A 70 1.44 9.17 -8.57
CA ASN A 70 0.56 9.22 -9.72
C ASN A 70 0.69 10.57 -10.43
N ILE A 71 1.08 10.55 -11.70
CA ILE A 71 1.31 11.73 -12.52
C ILE A 71 0.28 11.76 -13.64
N LEU A 72 -0.52 12.82 -13.67
CA LEU A 72 -1.54 13.08 -14.69
C LEU A 72 -2.58 11.95 -14.79
N GLY A 73 -3.20 11.65 -13.65
CA GLY A 73 -4.36 10.76 -13.54
C GLY A 73 -4.86 10.67 -12.10
N ASN A 74 -5.82 9.78 -11.83
CA ASN A 74 -6.53 9.74 -10.56
C ASN A 74 -5.79 8.87 -9.52
N THR A 75 -5.75 9.33 -8.27
CA THR A 75 -5.22 8.56 -7.14
C THR A 75 -6.33 8.28 -6.15
N GLU A 76 -6.62 7.01 -5.87
CA GLU A 76 -7.63 6.59 -4.90
C GLU A 76 -6.99 5.63 -3.87
N ILE A 77 -6.93 6.04 -2.61
CA ILE A 77 -6.36 5.25 -1.52
C ILE A 77 -7.49 4.86 -0.56
N ASN A 78 -7.99 3.63 -0.69
CA ASN A 78 -8.98 3.04 0.21
C ASN A 78 -8.35 2.20 1.32
N GLY A 79 -7.19 1.61 1.04
CA GLY A 79 -6.42 0.78 1.97
C GLY A 79 -5.35 1.57 2.74
N ASN A 80 -4.12 1.04 2.76
CA ASN A 80 -2.98 1.65 3.46
C ASN A 80 -1.86 1.97 2.46
N ALA A 81 -1.43 3.23 2.43
CA ALA A 81 -0.27 3.67 1.68
C ALA A 81 0.77 4.30 2.62
N GLY A 82 2.04 4.24 2.22
CA GLY A 82 3.08 5.10 2.78
C GLY A 82 2.87 6.55 2.33
N SER A 83 3.87 7.15 1.68
CA SER A 83 3.73 8.51 1.13
C SER A 83 2.95 8.49 -0.19
N VAL A 84 2.02 9.41 -0.37
CA VAL A 84 1.21 9.55 -1.59
C VAL A 84 1.56 10.87 -2.26
N VAL A 85 1.92 10.82 -3.54
CA VAL A 85 2.21 11.99 -4.35
C VAL A 85 1.33 11.96 -5.59
N ALA A 86 0.40 12.91 -5.70
CA ALA A 86 -0.47 13.08 -6.86
C ALA A 86 -0.15 14.39 -7.57
N VAL A 87 0.13 14.33 -8.87
CA VAL A 87 0.51 15.50 -9.67
C VAL A 87 -0.44 15.66 -10.84
N GLY A 88 -1.14 16.79 -10.90
CA GLY A 88 -2.03 17.20 -11.99
C GLY A 88 -3.32 16.40 -12.13
N GLY A 89 -3.66 15.57 -11.15
CA GLY A 89 -4.91 14.82 -11.08
C GLY A 89 -5.48 14.79 -9.66
N PRO A 90 -6.74 14.33 -9.50
CA PRO A 90 -7.39 14.26 -8.20
C PRO A 90 -6.76 13.20 -7.31
N ALA A 91 -6.75 13.47 -6.00
CA ALA A 91 -6.36 12.51 -4.97
C ALA A 91 -7.49 12.33 -3.95
N GLU A 92 -7.95 11.09 -3.78
CA GLU A 92 -8.95 10.71 -2.80
C GLU A 92 -8.33 9.77 -1.77
N ILE A 93 -8.24 10.22 -0.51
CA ILE A 93 -7.68 9.44 0.60
C ILE A 93 -8.82 9.02 1.52
N ASN A 94 -9.36 7.83 1.28
CA ASN A 94 -10.43 7.22 2.07
C ASN A 94 -9.88 6.37 3.22
N GLY A 95 -8.72 5.75 3.01
CA GLY A 95 -8.03 4.90 3.96
C GLY A 95 -6.98 5.63 4.78
N THR A 96 -5.76 5.09 4.80
CA THR A 96 -4.64 5.64 5.56
C THR A 96 -3.44 5.93 4.66
N ALA A 97 -2.85 7.10 4.84
CA ALA A 97 -1.58 7.49 4.23
C ALA A 97 -0.63 8.01 5.32
N TRP A 98 0.68 7.91 5.08
CA TRP A 98 1.66 8.55 5.95
C TRP A 98 1.71 10.04 5.63
N ASP A 99 2.35 10.41 4.52
CA ASP A 99 2.33 11.78 4.00
C ASP A 99 1.52 11.83 2.71
N VAL A 100 0.90 12.98 2.44
CA VAL A 100 0.14 13.20 1.21
C VAL A 100 0.58 14.53 0.59
N VAL A 101 1.02 14.49 -0.65
CA VAL A 101 1.37 15.65 -1.45
C VAL A 101 0.52 15.68 -2.70
N VAL A 102 -0.24 16.76 -2.91
CA VAL A 102 -1.10 16.94 -4.09
C VAL A 102 -0.73 18.24 -4.78
N VAL A 103 -0.36 18.17 -6.06
CA VAL A 103 0.09 19.34 -6.83
C VAL A 103 -0.84 19.53 -8.03
N GLY A 104 -1.51 20.68 -8.11
CA GLY A 104 -2.31 21.09 -9.27
C GLY A 104 -3.62 20.33 -9.49
N GLY A 105 -4.05 19.50 -8.53
CA GLY A 105 -5.31 18.76 -8.57
C GLY A 105 -6.07 18.88 -7.24
N PRO A 106 -7.37 18.52 -7.20
CA PRO A 106 -8.13 18.55 -5.96
C PRO A 106 -7.73 17.38 -5.05
N ALA A 107 -7.67 17.63 -3.75
CA ALA A 107 -7.44 16.63 -2.71
C ALA A 107 -8.71 16.46 -1.86
N VAL A 108 -9.22 15.24 -1.75
CA VAL A 108 -10.33 14.91 -0.84
C VAL A 108 -9.84 13.91 0.19
N ILE A 109 -9.87 14.31 1.45
CA ILE A 109 -9.45 13.45 2.57
C ILE A 109 -10.70 13.05 3.35
N ARG A 110 -10.97 11.75 3.37
CA ARG A 110 -12.02 11.14 4.21
C ARG A 110 -11.45 10.30 5.34
N GLY A 111 -10.26 9.75 5.13
CA GLY A 111 -9.54 8.90 6.07
C GLY A 111 -8.49 9.66 6.88
N GLN A 112 -7.34 9.02 7.09
CA GLN A 112 -6.28 9.55 7.96
C GLN A 112 -4.96 9.74 7.22
N VAL A 113 -4.35 10.91 7.43
CA VAL A 113 -2.97 11.25 7.10
C VAL A 113 -2.18 11.30 8.41
N SER A 114 -1.20 10.41 8.56
CA SER A 114 -0.48 10.23 9.82
C SER A 114 0.70 11.18 10.00
N GLY A 115 1.21 11.73 8.91
CA GLY A 115 2.17 12.83 8.86
C GLY A 115 1.52 14.04 8.22
N ASP A 116 2.17 14.58 7.18
CA ASP A 116 1.82 15.89 6.63
C ASP A 116 0.89 15.77 5.41
N LEU A 117 -0.02 16.73 5.28
CA LEU A 117 -0.81 16.95 4.08
C LEU A 117 -0.39 18.27 3.44
N VAL A 118 0.21 18.18 2.26
CA VAL A 118 0.64 19.34 1.45
C VAL A 118 -0.18 19.38 0.17
N ALA A 119 -0.91 20.46 -0.05
CA ALA A 119 -1.57 20.74 -1.32
C ALA A 119 -1.00 22.02 -1.93
N VAL A 120 -0.75 21.99 -3.24
CA VAL A 120 -0.20 23.15 -3.97
C VAL A 120 -1.03 23.39 -5.22
N GLY A 121 -1.71 24.53 -5.30
CA GLY A 121 -2.41 24.95 -6.52
C GLY A 121 -3.67 24.15 -6.86
N GLY A 122 -4.33 23.57 -5.85
CA GLY A 122 -5.60 22.84 -5.97
C GLY A 122 -6.49 23.04 -4.75
N SER A 123 -7.75 22.59 -4.80
CA SER A 123 -8.66 22.65 -3.64
C SER A 123 -8.43 21.48 -2.70
N VAL A 124 -8.52 21.72 -1.39
CA VAL A 124 -8.52 20.67 -0.37
C VAL A 124 -9.89 20.59 0.29
N GLU A 125 -10.50 19.41 0.28
CA GLU A 125 -11.71 19.09 1.01
C GLU A 125 -11.41 18.06 2.11
N LEU A 126 -11.69 18.42 3.36
CA LEU A 126 -11.59 17.53 4.51
C LEU A 126 -13.00 17.22 5.00
N THR A 127 -13.35 15.92 5.07
CA THR A 127 -14.64 15.53 5.65
C THR A 127 -14.62 15.60 7.18
N SER A 128 -15.79 15.43 7.81
CA SER A 128 -15.89 15.32 9.27
C SER A 128 -15.14 14.12 9.87
N SER A 129 -14.80 13.11 9.06
CA SER A 129 -14.02 11.94 9.46
C SER A 129 -12.51 12.09 9.23
N ALA A 130 -12.09 13.13 8.50
CA ALA A 130 -10.71 13.35 8.14
C ALA A 130 -9.83 13.62 9.36
N LYS A 131 -8.65 13.00 9.40
CA LYS A 131 -7.66 13.22 10.46
C LYS A 131 -6.30 13.48 9.83
N ILE A 132 -5.71 14.63 10.15
CA ILE A 132 -4.34 14.98 9.80
C ILE A 132 -3.58 15.11 11.11
N MET A 133 -2.57 14.29 11.30
CA MET A 133 -1.82 14.23 12.56
C MET A 133 -0.58 15.11 12.55
N GLY A 134 -0.04 15.41 11.36
CA GLY A 134 1.03 16.39 11.15
C GLY A 134 0.49 17.73 10.65
N ASP A 135 1.30 18.39 9.83
CA ASP A 135 1.00 19.73 9.34
C ASP A 135 0.08 19.69 8.10
N LEU A 136 -0.79 20.71 8.01
CA LEU A 136 -1.59 20.99 6.83
C LEU A 136 -1.04 22.24 6.15
N VAL A 137 -0.56 22.09 4.92
CA VAL A 137 -0.05 23.19 4.07
C VAL A 137 -0.89 23.25 2.80
N ILE A 138 -1.47 24.40 2.48
CA ILE A 138 -2.37 24.62 1.34
C ILE A 138 -2.05 25.92 0.60
#